data_AF-A0A932RSM5-F1
#
_entry.id   AF-A0A932RSM5-F1
#
_cell.length_a   1.000
_cell.length_b   1.000
_cell.length_c   1.000
_cell.angle_alpha   90.00
_cell.angle_beta   90.00
_cell.angle_gamma   90.00
#
_symmetry.space_group_name_H-M   'P 1'
#
loop_
_entity.id
_entity.type
_entity.pdbx_description
1 polymer ?
#
loop_
_entity_poly.entity_id
_entity_poly.type
_entity_poly.pdbx_seq_one_letter_code
_entity_poly.pdbx_strand_id
1 'polypeptide(L)'
;MASLPQVQNPAPVERHYAVTEIAEMWNLSADKVRDLFEGEPGVLVIGQRNSHRKRRYVTLRIPQSVVERVHARLSWKAAKG
;
A
#
# COMPACT_ATOMS: atom_id res chain seq x y z
N MET A 1 -30.09 7.97 -10.46
CA MET A 1 -29.54 6.60 -10.36
C MET A 1 -28.16 6.70 -9.74
N ALA A 2 -28.03 6.44 -8.45
CA ALA A 2 -26.77 6.57 -7.74
C ALA A 2 -25.88 5.37 -8.07
N SER A 3 -24.78 5.62 -8.79
CA SER A 3 -23.74 4.62 -9.00
C SER A 3 -23.13 4.27 -7.64
N LEU A 4 -23.36 3.05 -7.18
CA LEU A 4 -22.65 2.50 -6.03
C LEU A 4 -21.15 2.56 -6.35
N PRO A 5 -20.29 3.06 -5.45
CA PRO A 5 -18.86 2.89 -5.63
C PRO A 5 -18.60 1.38 -5.63
N GLN A 6 -18.23 0.85 -6.78
CA GLN A 6 -17.69 -0.50 -6.90
C GLN A 6 -16.48 -0.55 -5.97
N VAL A 7 -16.68 -1.09 -4.78
CA VAL A 7 -15.58 -1.58 -3.95
C VAL A 7 -15.00 -2.73 -4.75
N GLN A 8 -14.02 -2.40 -5.59
CA GLN A 8 -13.21 -3.37 -6.32
C GLN A 8 -12.52 -4.21 -5.25
N ASN A 9 -13.14 -5.35 -4.93
CA ASN A 9 -12.50 -6.36 -4.14
C ASN A 9 -11.38 -6.91 -5.04
N PRO A 10 -10.10 -6.68 -4.71
CA PRO A 10 -9.02 -7.11 -5.58
C PRO A 10 -9.15 -8.63 -5.78
N ALA A 11 -9.11 -9.05 -7.03
CA ALA A 11 -9.27 -10.46 -7.36
C ALA A 11 -8.21 -11.28 -6.60
N PRO A 12 -8.49 -12.52 -6.15
CA PRO A 12 -7.52 -13.36 -5.43
C PRO A 12 -6.22 -13.65 -6.22
N VAL A 13 -6.17 -13.26 -7.49
CA VAL A 13 -5.09 -13.48 -8.46
C VAL A 13 -4.15 -12.26 -8.57
N GLU A 14 -4.46 -11.14 -7.93
CA GLU A 14 -3.63 -9.94 -8.02
C GLU A 14 -2.24 -10.14 -7.41
N ARG A 15 -1.23 -9.52 -8.03
CA ARG A 15 0.15 -9.55 -7.52
C ARG A 15 0.25 -8.67 -6.27
N HIS A 16 0.83 -9.24 -5.21
CA HIS A 16 1.04 -8.56 -3.94
C HIS A 16 2.53 -8.27 -3.74
N TYR A 17 2.87 -6.99 -3.68
CA TYR A 17 4.23 -6.53 -3.48
C TYR A 17 4.52 -6.34 -1.99
N ALA A 18 5.75 -6.64 -1.58
CA ALA A 18 6.30 -6.21 -0.32
C ALA A 18 6.75 -4.74 -0.40
N VAL A 19 6.87 -4.12 0.77
CA VAL A 19 7.37 -2.74 0.90
C VAL A 19 8.77 -2.58 0.30
N THR A 20 9.64 -3.56 0.47
CA THR A 20 11.00 -3.54 -0.08
C THR A 20 11.01 -3.59 -1.60
N GLU A 21 10.13 -4.39 -2.21
CA GLU A 21 10.00 -4.47 -3.67
C GLU A 21 9.57 -3.13 -4.27
N ILE A 22 8.58 -2.46 -3.64
CA ILE A 22 8.14 -1.14 -4.09
C ILE A 22 9.22 -0.08 -3.85
N ALA A 23 9.94 -0.16 -2.73
CA ALA A 23 11.04 0.74 -2.41
C ALA A 23 12.15 0.67 -3.46
N GLU A 24 12.53 -0.53 -3.89
CA GLU A 24 13.47 -0.74 -4.99
C GLU A 24 12.92 -0.19 -6.31
N MET A 25 11.66 -0.50 -6.65
CA MET A 25 11.03 -0.03 -7.90
C MET A 25 10.93 1.49 -8.00
N TRP A 26 10.65 2.17 -6.89
CA TRP A 26 10.49 3.64 -6.84
C TRP A 26 11.78 4.35 -6.44
N ASN A 27 12.85 3.61 -6.17
CA ASN A 27 14.13 4.12 -5.66
C ASN A 27 13.96 4.99 -4.41
N LEU A 28 13.11 4.53 -3.48
CA LEU A 28 12.78 5.19 -2.20
C LEU A 28 13.24 4.33 -1.02
N SER A 29 13.30 4.92 0.18
CA SER A 29 13.54 4.15 1.39
C SER A 29 12.31 3.29 1.76
N ALA A 30 12.56 2.09 2.30
CA ALA A 30 11.49 1.21 2.76
C ALA A 30 10.59 1.85 3.83
N ASP A 31 11.17 2.71 4.69
CA ASP A 31 10.41 3.47 5.68
C ASP A 31 9.46 4.47 5.00
N LYS A 32 9.91 5.18 3.97
CA LYS A 32 9.06 6.12 3.22
C LYS A 32 7.91 5.40 2.53
N VAL A 33 8.18 4.24 1.93
CA VAL A 33 7.15 3.41 1.32
C VAL A 33 6.18 2.91 2.39
N ARG A 34 6.66 2.44 3.54
CA ARG A 34 5.80 2.05 4.66
C ARG A 34 4.87 3.19 5.08
N ASP A 35 5.38 4.41 5.24
CA ASP A 35 4.57 5.59 5.60
C ASP A 35 3.49 5.90 4.55
N LEU A 36 3.81 5.70 3.26
CA LEU A 36 2.86 5.92 2.16
C LEU A 36 1.70 4.90 2.16
N PHE A 37 1.93 3.69 2.67
CA PHE A 37 0.98 2.57 2.59
C PHE A 37 0.36 2.16 3.94
N GLU A 38 0.90 2.59 5.09
CA GLU A 38 0.37 2.20 6.42
C GLU A 38 -1.08 2.65 6.64
N GLY A 39 -1.51 3.74 6.00
CA GLY A 39 -2.88 4.27 6.06
C GLY A 39 -3.74 3.98 4.84
N GLU A 40 -3.27 3.19 3.87
CA GLU A 40 -3.99 2.99 2.61
C GLU A 40 -5.03 1.87 2.68
N PRO A 41 -6.30 2.13 2.27
CA PRO A 41 -7.32 1.10 2.25
C PRO A 41 -6.99 0.05 1.18
N GLY A 42 -6.99 -1.22 1.59
CA GLY A 42 -6.66 -2.36 0.74
C GLY A 42 -5.25 -2.94 0.95
N VAL A 43 -4.42 -2.33 1.80
CA VAL A 43 -3.13 -2.92 2.18
C VAL A 43 -3.36 -4.06 3.16
N LEU A 44 -2.80 -5.23 2.85
CA LEU A 44 -2.87 -6.39 3.73
C LEU A 44 -1.77 -6.29 4.78
N VAL A 45 -2.18 -6.20 6.04
CA VAL A 45 -1.28 -6.15 7.18
C VAL A 45 -1.20 -7.54 7.80
N ILE A 46 -0.11 -8.25 7.54
CA ILE A 46 0.12 -9.60 8.07
C ILE A 46 1.06 -9.51 9.27
N GLY A 47 0.49 -9.60 10.47
CA GLY A 47 1.24 -9.61 11.72
C GLY A 47 0.40 -9.25 12.95
N GLN A 48 0.81 -9.70 14.14
CA GLN A 48 0.15 -9.34 15.39
C GLN A 48 0.72 -8.02 15.93
N ARG A 49 -0.11 -6.97 15.98
CA ARG A 49 0.18 -5.72 16.69
C ARG A 49 -0.10 -5.92 18.19
N ASN A 50 0.68 -6.76 18.87
CA ASN A 50 0.51 -6.97 20.31
C ASN A 50 1.12 -5.81 21.10
N SER A 51 0.28 -5.19 21.93
CA SER A 51 0.51 -3.90 22.61
C SER A 51 1.57 -3.89 23.72
N HIS A 52 2.30 -4.98 24.02
CA HIS A 52 3.03 -5.05 25.30
C HIS A 52 4.50 -5.44 25.28
N ARG A 53 5.07 -6.01 24.21
CA ARG A 53 6.52 -6.34 24.20
C ARG A 53 7.03 -6.54 22.78
N LYS A 54 7.94 -5.65 22.37
CA LYS A 54 8.79 -5.73 21.18
C LYS A 54 8.03 -5.62 19.84
N ARG A 55 8.33 -4.57 19.06
CA ARG A 55 7.93 -4.38 17.65
C ARG A 55 8.16 -5.72 16.90
N ARG A 56 7.14 -6.55 16.73
CA ARG A 56 7.25 -7.69 15.82
C ARG A 56 7.09 -7.16 14.40
N TYR A 57 7.89 -7.70 13.51
CA TYR A 57 7.90 -7.37 12.10
C TYR A 57 6.50 -7.55 11.52
N VAL A 58 5.90 -6.43 11.11
CA VAL A 58 4.65 -6.41 10.36
C VAL A 58 5.00 -6.54 8.89
N THR A 59 4.51 -7.60 8.26
CA THR A 59 4.67 -7.80 6.82
C THR A 59 3.49 -7.13 6.13
N LEU A 60 3.76 -6.02 5.46
CA LEU A 60 2.78 -5.36 4.61
C LEU A 60 2.83 -6.00 3.21
N ARG A 61 1.66 -6.41 2.73
CA ARG A 61 1.45 -6.90 1.37
C ARG A 61 0.51 -5.95 0.66
N ILE A 62 1.03 -5.32 -0.38
CA ILE A 62 0.37 -4.23 -1.08
C ILE A 62 -0.08 -4.77 -2.44
N PRO A 63 -1.38 -4.88 -2.70
CA PRO A 63 -1.89 -5.29 -4.02
C PRO A 63 -1.48 -4.30 -5.10
N GLN A 64 -1.29 -4.80 -6.32
CA GLN A 64 -0.92 -3.98 -7.49
C GLN A 64 -1.84 -2.77 -7.66
N SER A 65 -3.16 -2.94 -7.56
CA SER A 65 -4.13 -1.84 -7.71
C SER A 65 -3.92 -0.72 -6.68
N VAL A 66 -3.46 -1.06 -5.47
CA VAL A 66 -3.14 -0.06 -4.44
C VAL A 66 -1.87 0.69 -4.81
N VAL A 67 -0.84 0.01 -5.34
CA VAL A 67 0.39 0.65 -5.84
C VAL A 67 0.07 1.65 -6.94
N GLU A 68 -0.72 1.25 -7.93
CA GLU A 68 -1.14 2.10 -9.05
C GLU A 68 -1.90 3.34 -8.59
N ARG A 69 -2.84 3.18 -7.66
CA ARG A 69 -3.61 4.30 -7.08
C ARG A 69 -2.70 5.29 -6.35
N VAL A 70 -1.78 4.81 -5.52
CA VAL A 70 -0.84 5.67 -4.79
C VAL A 70 0.11 6.37 -5.76
N HIS A 71 0.61 5.67 -6.79
CA HIS A 71 1.45 6.26 -7.82
C HIS A 71 0.74 7.39 -8.56
N ALA A 72 -0.50 7.16 -9.04
CA ALA A 72 -1.32 8.19 -9.67
C ALA A 72 -1.57 9.40 -8.72
N ARG A 73 -1.75 9.13 -7.42
CA ARG A 73 -1.89 10.19 -6.40
C ARG A 73 -0.58 10.94 -6.11
N LEU A 74 0.59 10.37 -6.38
CA LEU A 74 1.85 11.10 -6.27
C LEU A 74 2.15 11.89 -7.54
N SER A 75 1.83 11.34 -8.72
CA SER A 75 2.07 11.99 -10.00
C SER A 75 1.19 13.23 -10.23
N TRP A 76 -0.11 13.19 -9.88
CA TRP A 76 -0.96 14.40 -10.00
C TRP A 76 -0.52 15.54 -9.08
N LYS A 77 0.08 15.20 -7.92
CA LYS A 77 0.57 16.20 -6.96
C LYS A 77 1.87 16.84 -7.45
N ALA A 78 2.70 16.09 -8.17
CA ALA A 78 3.91 16.61 -8.81
C ALA A 78 3.59 17.55 -10.00
N ALA A 79 2.51 17.29 -10.75
CA ALA A 79 2.09 18.13 -11.88
C ALA A 79 1.52 19.52 -11.52
N LYS A 80 1.39 19.82 -10.21
CA LYS A 80 0.87 21.09 -9.68
C LYS A 80 1.96 21.96 -9.02
N GLY A 81 3.23 21.59 -9.18
CA GLY A 81 4.39 22.33 -8.67
C GLY A 81 4.98 23.27 -9.70
#